data_AF-A0A554K8I9-F1
#
_entry.id   AF-A0A554K8I9-F1
#
_cell.length_a   1.000
_cell.length_b   1.000
_cell.length_c   1.000
_cell.angle_alpha   90.00
_cell.angle_beta   90.00
_cell.angle_gamma   90.00
#
_symmetry.space_group_name_H-M   'P 1'
#
loop_
_entity.id
_entity.type
_entity.pdbx_description
1 polymer ?
#
loop_
_entity_poly.entity_id
_entity_poly.type
_entity_poly.pdbx_seq_one_letter_code
_entity_poly.pdbx_strand_id
1 'polypeptide(L)'
;MGKHKPSFDPSRDCGDFVTITHADKIRLTGRKLQQHVYHDMSGYPGGIRTRRISEMLPRNPGEVVRRTVYYMLPKNRLRNARMKRLRITR
;
A
#
# COMPACT_ATOMS: atom_id res chain seq x y z
N MET A 1 7.66 -9.47 -5.71
CA MET A 1 7.33 -10.90 -5.47
C MET A 1 7.84 -11.80 -6.59
N GLY A 2 7.74 -11.42 -7.87
CA GLY A 2 8.28 -12.24 -8.96
C GLY A 2 7.43 -13.45 -9.34
N LYS A 3 6.15 -13.49 -8.95
CA LYS A 3 5.21 -14.59 -9.29
C LYS A 3 5.06 -14.86 -10.78
N HIS A 4 5.38 -13.87 -11.62
CA HIS A 4 5.34 -13.99 -13.08
C HIS A 4 6.62 -14.63 -13.66
N LYS A 5 7.67 -14.82 -12.85
CA LYS A 5 8.95 -15.38 -13.30
C LYS A 5 8.99 -16.88 -13.03
N PRO A 6 9.58 -17.69 -13.94
CA PRO A 6 9.79 -19.12 -13.70
C PRO A 6 10.75 -19.37 -12.53
N SER A 7 11.66 -18.43 -12.23
CA SER A 7 12.58 -18.47 -11.09
C SER A 7 11.93 -18.02 -9.77
N PHE A 8 10.60 -18.12 -9.65
CA PHE A 8 9.89 -17.71 -8.44
C PHE A 8 10.18 -18.68 -7.29
N ASP A 9 10.75 -18.15 -6.22
CA ASP A 9 10.96 -18.87 -4.97
C ASP A 9 10.29 -18.09 -3.83
N PRO A 10 9.37 -18.70 -3.06
CA PRO A 10 8.70 -18.04 -1.94
C PRO A 10 9.65 -17.49 -0.86
N SER A 11 10.76 -18.19 -0.64
CA SER A 11 11.79 -17.91 0.38
C SER A 11 12.79 -16.84 -0.03
N ARG A 12 12.95 -16.60 -1.34
CA ARG A 12 13.86 -15.58 -1.89
C ARG A 12 13.09 -14.34 -2.36
N ASP A 13 13.82 -13.24 -2.58
CA ASP A 13 13.24 -12.01 -3.10
C ASP A 13 13.57 -11.78 -4.58
N CYS A 14 12.86 -12.52 -5.45
CA CYS A 14 13.02 -12.48 -6.90
C CYS A 14 12.16 -11.40 -7.60
N GLY A 15 11.64 -10.41 -6.87
CA GLY A 15 10.78 -9.36 -7.44
C GLY A 15 11.49 -8.30 -8.27
N ASP A 16 10.72 -7.46 -8.94
CA ASP A 16 11.22 -6.30 -9.70
C ASP A 16 10.92 -4.99 -8.99
N PHE A 17 11.59 -3.93 -9.45
CA PHE A 17 11.24 -2.56 -9.09
C PHE A 17 10.04 -2.10 -9.92
N VAL A 18 9.06 -1.49 -9.25
CA VAL A 18 7.85 -0.98 -9.88
C VAL A 18 7.69 0.48 -9.50
N THR A 19 7.54 1.34 -10.51
CA THR A 19 7.25 2.76 -10.31
C THR A 19 5.81 3.03 -10.73
N ILE A 20 5.01 3.57 -9.82
CA ILE A 20 3.65 4.03 -10.10
C ILE A 20 3.69 5.56 -10.26
N THR A 21 3.24 6.04 -11.41
CA THR A 21 3.08 7.46 -11.73
C THR A 21 1.63 7.90 -11.60
N HIS A 22 1.39 9.19 -11.34
CA HIS A 22 0.05 9.78 -11.28
C HIS A 22 -0.84 9.09 -10.24
N ALA A 23 -0.32 8.92 -9.03
CA ALA A 23 -1.05 8.29 -7.94
C ALA A 23 -2.26 9.11 -7.47
N ASP A 24 -2.30 10.40 -7.81
CA ASP A 24 -3.41 11.31 -7.56
C ASP A 24 -4.67 11.00 -8.39
N LYS A 25 -4.51 10.42 -9.59
CA LYS A 25 -5.61 10.16 -10.55
C LYS A 25 -6.26 8.79 -10.42
N ILE A 26 -6.06 8.11 -9.31
CA ILE A 26 -6.56 6.74 -9.12
C ILE A 26 -8.07 6.74 -8.99
N ARG A 27 -8.74 5.92 -9.80
CA ARG A 27 -10.19 5.75 -9.77
C ARG A 27 -10.61 4.71 -8.75
N LEU A 28 -11.51 5.09 -7.85
CA LEU A 28 -12.20 4.19 -6.94
C LEU A 28 -13.63 3.96 -7.42
N THR A 29 -14.13 2.74 -7.27
CA THR A 29 -15.48 2.39 -7.71
C THR A 29 -16.51 2.62 -6.60
N GLY A 30 -17.73 3.01 -7.00
CA GLY A 30 -18.87 3.16 -6.10
C GLY A 30 -18.63 4.12 -4.94
N ARG A 31 -19.05 3.73 -3.74
CA ARG A 31 -18.95 4.54 -2.51
C ARG A 31 -17.67 4.31 -1.70
N LYS A 32 -16.69 3.59 -2.25
CA LYS A 32 -15.42 3.26 -1.56
C LYS A 32 -14.64 4.49 -1.11
N LEU A 33 -14.73 5.58 -1.87
CA LEU A 33 -14.07 6.84 -1.54
C LEU A 33 -14.54 7.41 -0.19
N GLN A 34 -15.82 7.20 0.16
CA GLN A 34 -16.43 7.70 1.40
C GLN A 34 -16.46 6.65 2.52
N GLN A 35 -16.66 5.39 2.16
CA GLN A 35 -16.86 4.29 3.12
C GLN A 35 -15.57 3.63 3.58
N HIS A 36 -14.50 3.68 2.78
CA HIS A 36 -13.26 3.03 3.16
C HIS A 36 -12.49 3.91 4.14
N VAL A 37 -12.25 3.35 5.33
CA VAL A 37 -11.63 4.04 6.44
C VAL A 37 -10.36 3.31 6.85
N TYR A 38 -9.27 4.06 6.99
CA TYR A 38 -8.04 3.57 7.59
C TYR A 38 -8.04 3.88 9.08
N HIS A 39 -7.74 2.87 9.89
CA HIS A 39 -7.54 3.01 11.33
C HIS A 39 -6.06 2.79 11.63
N ASP A 40 -5.47 3.73 12.35
CA ASP A 40 -4.11 3.65 12.87
C ASP A 40 -4.18 3.76 14.39
N MET A 41 -3.40 2.95 15.11
CA MET A 41 -3.34 2.99 16.57
C MET A 41 -1.95 3.45 16.98
N SER A 42 -1.87 4.48 17.84
CA SER A 42 -0.59 5.01 18.32
C SER A 42 0.09 4.12 19.38
N GLY A 43 -0.64 3.20 20.01
CA GLY A 43 -0.16 2.35 21.11
C GLY A 43 -0.51 2.86 22.51
N TYR A 44 -1.04 4.08 22.62
CA TYR A 44 -1.54 4.65 23.89
C TYR A 44 -3.06 4.44 24.05
N PRO A 45 -3.59 4.35 25.28
CA PRO A 45 -5.03 4.34 25.53
C PRO A 45 -5.73 5.54 24.88
N GLY A 46 -6.80 5.31 24.12
CA GLY A 46 -7.52 6.35 23.37
C GLY A 46 -6.83 6.84 22.09
N GLY A 47 -5.68 6.28 21.72
CA GLY A 47 -4.85 6.71 20.60
C GLY A 47 -5.29 6.26 19.20
N ILE A 48 -6.58 5.97 19.00
CA ILE A 48 -7.08 5.55 17.69
C ILE A 48 -7.23 6.76 16.76
N ARG A 49 -6.64 6.67 15.57
CA ARG A 49 -6.72 7.67 14.51
C ARG A 49 -7.46 7.08 13.33
N THR A 50 -8.54 7.72 12.95
CA THR A 50 -9.42 7.27 11.88
C THR A 50 -9.34 8.26 10.73
N ARG A 51 -9.03 7.78 9.52
CA ARG A 51 -8.88 8.62 8.32
C ARG A 51 -9.63 8.00 7.15
N ARG A 52 -10.50 8.77 6.51
CA ARG A 52 -11.22 8.32 5.31
C ARG A 52 -10.33 8.45 4.08
N ILE A 53 -10.57 7.60 3.07
CA ILE A 53 -9.87 7.73 1.79
C ILE A 53 -10.11 9.12 1.17
N SER A 54 -11.33 9.65 1.25
CA SER A 54 -11.69 10.99 0.76
C SER A 54 -10.76 12.09 1.27
N GLU A 55 -10.28 11.97 2.51
CA GLU A 55 -9.39 12.94 3.15
C GLU A 55 -7.91 12.65 2.85
N MET A 56 -7.54 11.38 2.68
CA MET A 56 -6.16 10.96 2.41
C MET A 56 -5.74 11.20 0.97
N LEU A 57 -6.63 10.98 0.00
CA LEU A 57 -6.33 11.10 -1.43
C LEU A 57 -5.76 12.49 -1.83
N PRO A 58 -6.36 13.63 -1.41
CA PRO A 58 -5.80 14.95 -1.74
C PRO A 58 -4.49 15.26 -0.99
N ARG A 59 -4.35 14.76 0.25
CA ARG A 59 -3.19 15.05 1.11
C ARG A 59 -1.96 14.23 0.74
N ASN A 60 -2.11 12.92 0.62
CA ASN A 60 -1.03 11.99 0.31
C ASN A 60 -1.57 10.78 -0.47
N PRO A 61 -1.75 10.89 -1.79
CA PRO A 61 -2.27 9.81 -2.62
C PRO A 61 -1.33 8.59 -2.64
N GLY A 62 -0.03 8.82 -2.50
CA GLY A 62 0.96 7.74 -2.48
C GLY A 62 0.79 6.80 -1.30
N GLU A 63 0.39 7.31 -0.12
CA GLU A 63 0.16 6.48 1.06
C GLU A 63 -1.02 5.50 0.89
N VAL A 64 -2.07 5.90 0.17
CA VAL A 64 -3.23 5.04 -0.12
C VAL A 64 -2.80 3.80 -0.92
N VAL A 65 -2.01 4.02 -1.98
CA VAL A 65 -1.47 2.93 -2.81
C VAL A 65 -0.48 2.09 -2.01
N ARG A 66 0.42 2.75 -1.27
CA ARG A 66 1.45 2.09 -0.46
C ARG A 66 0.82 1.13 0.55
N ARG A 67 -0.20 1.59 1.28
CA ARG A 67 -0.94 0.77 2.26
C ARG A 67 -1.63 -0.40 1.60
N THR A 68 -2.33 -0.17 0.49
CA THR A 68 -3.04 -1.23 -0.25
C THR A 68 -2.07 -2.32 -0.69
N VAL A 69 -0.95 -1.96 -1.32
CA VAL A 69 0.07 -2.93 -1.77
C VAL A 69 0.69 -3.64 -0.57
N TYR A 70 0.97 -2.92 0.52
CA TYR A 70 1.53 -3.50 1.74
C TYR A 70 0.63 -4.60 2.34
N TYR A 71 -0.70 -4.39 2.33
CA TYR A 71 -1.66 -5.39 2.79
C TYR A 71 -1.81 -6.57 1.84
N MET A 72 -1.47 -6.42 0.55
CA MET A 72 -1.43 -7.52 -0.42
C MET A 72 -0.13 -8.34 -0.37
N LEU A 73 0.90 -7.86 0.32
CA LEU A 73 2.15 -8.61 0.51
C LEU A 73 2.03 -9.63 1.65
N PRO A 74 2.64 -10.83 1.51
CA PRO A 74 2.65 -11.83 2.56
C PRO A 74 3.33 -11.27 3.82
N LYS A 75 2.74 -11.57 4.99
CA LYS A 75 3.26 -11.12 6.29
C LYS A 75 4.51 -11.95 6.65
N ASN A 76 5.68 -11.52 6.20
CA ASN A 76 6.95 -12.17 6.50
C ASN A 76 8.11 -11.16 6.59
N ARG A 77 9.32 -11.63 6.92
CA ARG A 77 10.54 -10.80 7.01
C ARG A 77 10.89 -10.10 5.70
N LEU A 78 10.54 -10.68 4.56
CA LEU A 78 10.79 -10.11 3.23
C LEU A 78 9.82 -9.01 2.85
N ARG A 79 8.69 -8.85 3.55
CA ARG A 79 7.66 -7.85 3.21
C ARG A 79 8.23 -6.44 3.12
N ASN A 80 9.05 -6.04 4.10
CA ASN A 80 9.64 -4.71 4.13
C ASN A 80 10.65 -4.50 3.00
N ALA A 81 11.45 -5.51 2.66
CA ALA A 81 12.39 -5.46 1.54
C ALA A 81 11.64 -5.36 0.19
N ARG A 82 10.59 -6.17 0.00
CA ARG A 82 9.71 -6.14 -1.18
C ARG A 82 9.00 -4.78 -1.31
N MET A 83 8.58 -4.19 -0.20
CA MET A 83 7.93 -2.87 -0.19
C MET A 83 8.86 -1.75 -0.66
N LYS A 84 10.16 -1.82 -0.33
CA LYS A 84 11.17 -0.84 -0.78
C LYS A 84 11.37 -0.82 -2.31
N ARG A 85 10.96 -1.88 -3.02
CA ARG A 85 11.02 -1.94 -4.49
C ARG A 85 9.88 -1.18 -5.18
N LEU A 86 8.85 -0.77 -4.43
CA LEU A 86 7.77 0.05 -4.94
C LEU A 86 8.14 1.54 -4.78
N ARG A 87 8.24 2.25 -5.91
CA ARG A 87 8.38 3.70 -5.94
C ARG A 87 7.05 4.30 -6.37
N ILE A 88 6.62 5.35 -5.68
CA ILE A 88 5.36 6.04 -5.97
C ILE A 88 5.68 7.49 -6.21
N THR A 89 5.23 7.98 -7.36
CA THR A 89 5.35 9.38 -7.76
C THR A 89 3.95 9.99 -7.79
N ARG A 90 3.87 11.27 -7.42
CA ARG A 90 2.60 11.99 -7.40
C ARG A 90 2.08 12.16 -8.81
#